data_AF-A0A354I360-F1
#
_entry.id   AF-A0A354I360-F1
#
_cell.length_a   1.000
_cell.length_b   1.000
_cell.length_c   1.000
_cell.angle_alpha   90.00
_cell.angle_beta   90.00
_cell.angle_gamma   90.00
#
_symmetry.space_group_name_H-M   'P 1'
#
loop_
_entity.id
_entity.type
_entity.pdbx_description
1 polymer ?
#
loop_
_entity_poly.entity_id
_entity_poly.type
_entity_poly.pdbx_seq_one_letter_code
_entity_poly.pdbx_strand_id
1 'polypeptide(L)'
;MGSLNIQITDMAGAYIEHSMVISNFLIKVGGQMQDNLCRIFGDNVQYKWEVNGEEKAVIPDVSINCRFRHRRGNSFFNNPRFVMEVLSPSTEKYDR
;
A
#
# COMPACT_ATOMS: atom_id res chain seq x y z
N MET A 1 24.80 -25.64 15.18
CA MET A 1 24.47 -24.72 14.08
C MET A 1 22.99 -24.44 14.17
N GLY A 2 22.60 -23.31 14.77
CA GLY A 2 21.20 -22.98 15.00
C GLY A 2 20.53 -22.62 13.68
N SER A 3 19.49 -23.36 13.31
CA SER A 3 18.64 -23.04 12.18
C SER A 3 17.92 -21.72 12.45
N LEU A 4 18.20 -20.70 11.64
CA LEU A 4 17.38 -19.49 11.59
C LEU A 4 16.04 -19.85 10.95
N ASN A 5 14.98 -19.96 11.77
CA ASN A 5 13.60 -20.03 11.33
C ASN A 5 13.19 -18.66 10.78
N ILE A 6 13.56 -18.37 9.54
CA ILE A 6 13.09 -17.18 8.82
C ILE A 6 11.67 -17.49 8.34
N GLN A 7 10.68 -17.13 9.15
CA GLN A 7 9.28 -17.19 8.74
C GLN A 7 8.98 -15.91 7.96
N ILE A 8 8.83 -16.03 6.63
CA ILE A 8 8.36 -14.93 5.77
C ILE A 8 6.86 -14.77 6.07
N THR A 9 6.50 -13.76 6.87
CA THR A 9 5.11 -13.51 7.31
C THR A 9 4.30 -12.67 6.34
N ASP A 10 4.91 -12.15 5.28
CA ASP A 10 4.31 -11.10 4.41
C ASP A 10 3.96 -11.59 2.99
N MET A 11 3.77 -12.90 2.82
CA MET A 11 3.31 -13.53 1.57
C MET A 11 2.23 -14.57 1.88
N ALA A 12 1.39 -14.34 2.89
CA ALA A 12 0.17 -15.11 3.07
C ALA A 12 -0.70 -14.83 1.83
N GLY A 13 -0.59 -15.72 0.84
CA GLY A 13 -1.00 -15.46 -0.55
C GLY A 13 -2.33 -14.73 -0.61
N ALA A 14 -2.29 -13.47 -1.09
CA ALA A 14 -3.48 -12.74 -1.41
C ALA A 14 -4.34 -13.64 -2.30
N TYR A 15 -5.55 -13.96 -1.83
CA TYR A 15 -6.51 -14.74 -2.61
C TYR A 15 -6.63 -14.11 -3.99
N ILE A 16 -6.83 -14.91 -5.05
CA ILE A 16 -6.93 -14.40 -6.42
C ILE A 16 -7.99 -13.29 -6.49
N GLU A 17 -9.07 -13.45 -5.75
CA GLU A 17 -10.17 -12.50 -5.58
C GLU A 17 -9.70 -11.16 -4.98
N HIS A 18 -8.80 -11.17 -4.00
CA HIS A 18 -8.23 -9.96 -3.40
C HIS A 18 -7.44 -9.17 -4.46
N SER A 19 -6.55 -9.84 -5.20
CA SER A 19 -5.80 -9.24 -6.31
C SER A 19 -6.71 -8.76 -7.46
N MET A 20 -7.81 -9.47 -7.73
CA MET A 20 -8.80 -9.05 -8.72
C MET A 20 -9.50 -7.76 -8.32
N VAL A 21 -9.85 -7.57 -7.04
CA VAL A 21 -10.48 -6.33 -6.55
C VAL A 21 -9.51 -5.15 -6.70
N ILE A 22 -8.26 -5.31 -6.25
CA ILE A 22 -7.20 -4.30 -6.41
C ILE A 22 -7.02 -3.94 -7.89
N SER A 23 -6.82 -4.94 -8.75
CA SER A 23 -6.57 -4.74 -10.18
C SER A 23 -7.74 -4.03 -10.87
N ASN A 24 -8.98 -4.43 -10.57
CA ASN A 24 -10.18 -3.79 -11.11
C ASN A 24 -10.26 -2.31 -10.71
N PHE A 25 -9.92 -1.99 -9.47
CA PHE A 25 -9.90 -0.60 -9.00
C PHE A 25 -8.81 0.20 -9.70
N LEU A 26 -7.58 -0.34 -9.77
CA LEU A 26 -6.46 0.30 -10.46
C LEU A 26 -6.78 0.61 -11.92
N ILE A 27 -7.40 -0.32 -12.65
CA ILE A 27 -7.78 -0.12 -14.06
C ILE A 27 -8.86 0.96 -14.19
N LYS A 28 -9.95 0.86 -13.41
CA LYS A 28 -11.11 1.76 -13.51
C LYS A 28 -10.77 3.19 -13.10
N VAL A 29 -9.95 3.35 -12.06
CA VAL A 29 -9.61 4.67 -11.51
C VAL A 29 -8.34 5.22 -12.17
N GLY A 30 -7.36 4.38 -12.47
CA GLY A 30 -6.08 4.80 -13.04
C GLY A 30 -6.21 5.51 -14.38
N GLY A 31 -7.14 5.08 -15.25
CA GLY A 31 -7.44 5.78 -16.50
C GLY A 31 -7.85 7.24 -16.31
N GLN A 32 -8.57 7.54 -15.23
CA GLN A 32 -9.05 8.90 -14.91
C GLN A 32 -7.93 9.79 -14.32
N MET A 33 -6.79 9.20 -13.96
CA MET A 33 -5.67 9.89 -13.30
C MET A 33 -4.51 10.20 -14.25
N GLN A 34 -4.61 9.86 -15.55
CA GLN A 34 -3.49 9.97 -16.49
C GLN A 34 -3.01 11.42 -16.71
N ASP A 35 -3.92 12.39 -16.75
CA ASP A 35 -3.62 13.81 -16.97
C ASP A 35 -3.80 14.69 -15.71
N ASN A 36 -3.86 14.07 -14.53
CA ASN A 36 -4.02 14.77 -13.26
C ASN A 36 -2.66 14.90 -12.52
N LEU A 37 -2.60 15.79 -11.53
CA LEU A 37 -1.50 15.92 -10.59
C LEU A 37 -1.37 14.70 -9.66
N CYS A 38 -2.40 13.85 -9.61
CA CYS A 38 -2.47 12.65 -8.79
C CYS A 38 -2.07 11.40 -9.56
N ARG A 39 -1.42 10.47 -8.85
CA ARG A 39 -1.12 9.13 -9.34
C ARG A 39 -1.70 8.09 -8.40
N ILE A 40 -2.19 7.01 -8.98
CA ILE A 40 -2.64 5.82 -8.26
C ILE A 40 -1.47 4.84 -8.14
N PHE A 41 -1.38 4.17 -7.00
CA PHE A 41 -0.34 3.20 -6.68
C PHE A 41 -1.00 1.97 -6.07
N GLY A 42 -0.53 0.77 -6.43
CA GLY A 42 -0.92 -0.47 -5.79
C GLY A 42 -0.07 -0.82 -4.57
N ASP A 43 -0.24 -2.06 -4.12
CA ASP A 43 0.30 -2.80 -2.97
C ASP A 43 1.83 -2.89 -2.81
N ASN A 44 2.60 -1.97 -3.42
CA ASN A 44 4.06 -2.00 -3.41
C ASN A 44 4.70 -0.67 -3.00
N VAL A 45 3.87 0.30 -2.56
CA VAL A 45 4.33 1.65 -2.23
C VAL A 45 4.22 1.90 -0.73
N GLN A 46 5.36 2.19 -0.12
CA GLN A 46 5.44 2.45 1.31
C GLN A 46 5.26 3.92 1.65
N TYR A 47 4.40 4.19 2.62
CA TYR A 47 4.23 5.49 3.26
C TYR A 47 4.86 5.46 4.65
N LYS A 48 5.65 6.48 4.96
CA LYS A 48 6.41 6.61 6.22
C LYS A 48 6.09 7.92 6.91
N TRP A 49 6.00 7.88 8.23
CA TRP A 49 5.86 9.07 9.07
C TRP A 49 6.41 8.80 10.47
N GLU A 50 6.69 9.86 11.22
CA GLU A 50 7.18 9.75 12.59
C GLU A 50 6.03 9.94 13.58
N VAL A 51 5.95 9.07 14.60
CA VAL A 51 5.03 9.18 15.73
C VAL A 51 5.83 8.96 17.00
N ASN A 52 5.87 9.96 17.90
CA ASN A 52 6.56 9.88 19.18
C ASN A 52 8.06 9.48 19.08
N GLY A 53 8.76 9.95 18.04
CA GLY A 53 10.17 9.61 17.81
C GLY A 53 10.40 8.24 17.15
N GLU A 54 9.34 7.51 16.81
CA GLU A 54 9.42 6.24 16.07
C GLU A 54 8.95 6.41 14.62
N GLU A 55 9.74 5.93 13.66
CA GLU A 55 9.28 5.81 12.27
C GLU A 55 8.23 4.69 12.17
N LYS A 56 7.04 5.05 11.66
CA LYS A 56 5.98 4.12 11.27
C LYS A 56 5.95 4.04 9.75
N ALA A 57 5.59 2.86 9.26
CA ALA A 57 5.45 2.60 7.83
C ALA A 57 4.21 1.76 7.57
N VAL A 58 3.51 2.04 6.45
CA VAL A 58 2.39 1.24 5.96
C VAL A 58 2.48 1.10 4.44
N ILE A 59 2.00 -0.02 3.92
CA ILE A 59 1.84 -0.29 2.50
C ILE A 59 0.35 -0.60 2.31
N PRO A 60 -0.45 0.35 1.78
CA PRO A 60 -1.84 0.10 1.50
C PRO A 60 -2.01 -0.71 0.20
N ASP A 61 -3.10 -1.46 0.08
CA ASP A 61 -3.43 -2.19 -1.15
C ASP A 61 -3.56 -1.25 -2.36
N VAL A 62 -4.20 -0.09 -2.16
CA VAL A 62 -4.21 1.00 -3.13
C VAL A 62 -4.10 2.37 -2.44
N SER A 63 -3.34 3.28 -3.05
CA SER A 63 -3.32 4.69 -2.66
C SER A 63 -3.39 5.64 -3.85
N ILE A 64 -3.90 6.85 -3.62
CA ILE A 64 -3.81 7.96 -4.58
C ILE A 64 -3.02 9.10 -3.93
N ASN A 65 -1.94 9.51 -4.59
CA ASN A 65 -1.05 10.55 -4.10
C ASN A 65 -0.84 11.65 -5.15
N CYS A 66 -1.15 12.90 -4.76
CA CYS A 66 -1.01 14.09 -5.61
C CYS A 66 0.32 14.83 -5.42
N ARG A 67 1.19 14.33 -4.55
CA ARG A 67 2.54 14.82 -4.29
C ARG A 67 3.56 13.70 -4.50
N PHE A 68 3.30 12.81 -5.45
CA PHE A 68 4.12 11.64 -5.74
C PHE A 68 5.55 11.97 -6.23
N ARG A 69 5.79 13.21 -6.67
CA ARG A 69 7.14 13.68 -7.02
C ARG A 69 8.02 13.95 -5.80
N HIS A 70 7.43 14.12 -4.61
CA HIS A 70 8.13 14.43 -3.36
C HIS A 70 8.54 13.15 -2.59
N ARG A 71 8.78 12.04 -3.30
CA ARG A 71 9.28 10.80 -2.69
C ARG A 71 10.71 10.95 -2.20
N ARG A 72 11.08 10.14 -1.20
CA ARG A 72 12.47 9.96 -0.78
C ARG A 72 12.83 8.49 -0.97
N GLY A 73 13.69 8.20 -1.94
CA GLY A 73 13.92 6.81 -2.37
C GLY A 73 12.62 6.18 -2.88
N ASN A 74 12.27 5.02 -2.35
CA ASN A 74 11.08 4.26 -2.73
C ASN A 74 9.88 4.49 -1.81
N SER A 75 9.96 5.46 -0.90
CA SER A 75 8.91 5.72 0.08
C SER A 75 8.37 7.15 -0.02
N PHE A 76 7.10 7.31 0.35
CA PHE A 76 6.45 8.59 0.54
C PHE A 76 6.53 9.02 2.00
N PHE A 77 6.83 10.29 2.24
CA PHE A 77 6.82 10.93 3.57
C PHE A 77 5.70 11.98 3.69
N ASN A 78 4.77 11.97 2.73
CA ASN A 78 3.56 12.77 2.73
C ASN A 78 2.35 11.85 2.85
N ASN A 79 1.19 12.41 3.15
CA ASN A 79 -0.04 11.64 3.23
C ASN A 79 -0.65 11.42 1.84
N PRO A 80 -1.17 10.22 1.54
CA PRO A 80 -2.01 10.01 0.38
C PRO A 80 -3.32 10.81 0.53
N ARG A 81 -3.96 11.11 -0.60
CA ARG A 81 -5.31 11.70 -0.61
C ARG A 81 -6.41 10.66 -0.45
N PHE A 82 -6.10 9.41 -0.78
CA PHE A 82 -7.01 8.29 -0.70
C PHE A 82 -6.22 7.02 -0.42
N VAL A 83 -6.80 6.15 0.40
CA VAL A 83 -6.32 4.80 0.73
C VAL A 83 -7.50 3.85 0.59
N MET A 84 -7.24 2.66 0.06
CA MET A 84 -8.18 1.56 0.04
C MET A 84 -7.45 0.29 0.48
N GLU A 85 -8.10 -0.47 1.34
CA GLU A 85 -7.72 -1.82 1.73
C GLU A 85 -8.82 -2.79 1.33
N VAL A 86 -8.43 -3.95 0.80
CA VAL A 86 -9.32 -5.06 0.48
C VAL A 86 -9.28 -6.04 1.64
N LEU A 87 -10.36 -6.07 2.41
CA LEU A 87 -10.41 -6.86 3.64
C LEU A 87 -10.08 -8.33 3.39
N SER A 88 -9.17 -8.86 4.21
CA SER A 88 -8.83 -10.27 4.30
C SER A 88 -9.05 -10.77 5.73
N PRO A 89 -9.34 -12.07 5.97
CA PRO A 89 -9.52 -12.58 7.32
C PRO A 89 -8.32 -12.33 8.25
N SER A 90 -7.09 -12.27 7.69
CA SER A 90 -5.86 -12.04 8.45
C SER A 90 -5.65 -10.59 8.87
N THR A 91 -6.13 -9.62 8.10
CA THR A 91 -5.83 -8.19 8.27
C THR A 91 -7.04 -7.32 8.60
N GLU A 92 -8.27 -7.85 8.46
CA GLU A 92 -9.52 -7.09 8.60
C GLU A 92 -9.60 -6.23 9.87
N LYS A 93 -9.13 -6.74 11.03
CA LYS A 93 -9.17 -5.99 12.28
C LYS A 93 -8.28 -4.74 12.26
N TYR A 94 -7.15 -4.81 11.55
CA TYR A 94 -6.23 -3.69 11.40
C TYR A 94 -6.70 -2.71 10.33
N ASP A 95 -7.31 -3.22 9.24
CA ASP A 95 -7.70 -2.42 8.07
C ASP A 95 -8.99 -1.61 8.27
N ARG A 96 -9.85 -2.00 9.21
CA ARG A 96 -11.11 -1.31 9.56
C ARG A 96 -10.90 -0.13 10.50
#